data_AF-A0A4Y9SLH0-F1
#
_entry.id   AF-A0A4Y9SLH0-F1
#
_cell.length_a   1.000
_cell.length_b   1.000
_cell.length_c   1.000
_cell.angle_alpha   90.00
_cell.angle_beta   90.00
_cell.angle_gamma   90.00
#
_symmetry.space_group_name_H-M   'P 1'
#
loop_
_entity.id
_entity.type
_entity.pdbx_description
1 polymer ?
#
loop_
_entity_poly.entity_id
_entity_poly.type
_entity_poly.pdbx_seq_one_letter_code
_entity_poly.pdbx_strand_id
1 'polypeptide(L)'
;MPRTLLAAALCVAATLPVGAAPKDDATHRFAAIGHLAGDEAALKKALTASSESSLEFVVANGIKGANEPCSDKVYQRRRQLLEDSARPLILSLAASDWTECRNSAGRSNAIERLNRLRELFFADPNSLGERKLQLTRLSSTAKFRSYAENAHWKVDDVLYATVNIPSNNNHYLRAAGRNSEYEDRLVANRAWLHRLFTIAKRENMKAVVLFTEADVARAPDAKPAPDDGFAEVRRQLDTAAKKYPGKVLLVDADKLAIGTQPTIKWRANIGHLSLGGDAVEVTVDPAAHEMFTVRDPQAKRK
;
A
#
# COMPACT_ATOMS: atom_id res chain seq x y z
N MET A 1 -79.71 -29.73 -24.52
CA MET A 1 -78.78 -28.61 -24.30
C MET A 1 -77.40 -29.17 -23.96
N PRO A 2 -76.47 -29.31 -24.93
CA PRO A 2 -75.10 -29.68 -24.64
C PRO A 2 -74.25 -28.42 -24.38
N ARG A 3 -73.48 -28.44 -23.28
CA ARG A 3 -72.52 -27.37 -22.93
C ARG A 3 -71.16 -27.71 -23.51
N THR A 4 -70.73 -26.94 -24.49
CA THR A 4 -69.37 -26.91 -25.07
C THR A 4 -68.41 -26.22 -24.10
N LEU A 5 -67.31 -26.88 -23.75
CA LEU A 5 -66.17 -26.30 -23.02
C LEU A 5 -65.11 -25.85 -24.04
N LEU A 6 -64.87 -24.55 -24.12
CA LEU A 6 -63.76 -23.94 -24.87
C LEU A 6 -62.51 -23.96 -24.00
N ALA A 7 -61.43 -24.59 -24.46
CA ALA A 7 -60.10 -24.50 -23.86
C ALA A 7 -59.33 -23.33 -24.50
N ALA A 8 -59.00 -22.31 -23.72
CA ALA A 8 -58.17 -21.19 -24.14
C ALA A 8 -56.68 -21.53 -23.90
N ALA A 9 -55.89 -21.56 -24.97
CA ALA A 9 -54.43 -21.73 -24.90
C ALA A 9 -53.77 -20.36 -24.66
N LEU A 10 -53.10 -20.19 -23.51
CA LEU A 10 -52.27 -19.02 -23.20
C LEU A 10 -50.85 -19.21 -23.77
N CYS A 11 -50.49 -18.43 -24.79
CA CYS A 11 -49.11 -18.30 -25.24
C CYS A 11 -48.33 -17.40 -24.28
N VAL A 12 -47.40 -17.98 -23.50
CA VAL A 12 -46.45 -17.21 -22.68
C VAL A 12 -45.26 -16.83 -23.57
N ALA A 13 -45.15 -15.55 -23.91
CA ALA A 13 -43.98 -14.99 -24.58
C ALA A 13 -42.83 -14.87 -23.57
N ALA A 14 -41.77 -15.65 -23.76
CA ALA A 14 -40.54 -15.55 -22.98
C ALA A 14 -39.77 -14.30 -23.39
N THR A 15 -39.78 -13.27 -22.54
CA THR A 15 -38.87 -12.13 -22.64
C THR A 15 -37.50 -12.53 -22.10
N LEU A 16 -36.53 -12.72 -23.00
CA LEU A 16 -35.13 -12.86 -22.59
C LEU A 16 -34.64 -11.54 -21.99
N PRO A 17 -34.01 -11.54 -20.81
CA PRO A 17 -33.37 -10.34 -20.29
C PRO A 17 -32.18 -10.02 -21.19
N VAL A 18 -32.20 -8.84 -21.82
CA VAL A 18 -31.02 -8.26 -22.46
C VAL A 18 -30.00 -8.02 -21.36
N GLY A 19 -28.98 -8.89 -21.31
CA GLY A 19 -27.83 -8.70 -20.42
C GLY A 19 -27.16 -7.38 -20.76
N ALA A 20 -27.11 -6.47 -19.79
CA ALA A 20 -26.25 -5.30 -19.87
C ALA A 20 -24.81 -5.78 -20.11
N ALA A 21 -24.15 -5.19 -21.10
CA ALA A 21 -22.73 -5.43 -21.35
C ALA A 21 -21.91 -5.18 -20.06
N PRO A 22 -20.82 -5.92 -19.82
CA PRO A 22 -19.92 -5.62 -18.71
C PRO A 22 -19.42 -4.18 -18.86
N LYS A 23 -19.43 -3.41 -17.77
CA LYS A 23 -18.76 -2.10 -17.74
C LYS A 23 -17.26 -2.33 -17.89
N ASP A 24 -16.78 -2.19 -19.12
CA ASP A 24 -15.39 -2.35 -19.52
C ASP A 24 -14.58 -1.07 -19.23
N ASP A 25 -14.74 -0.51 -18.02
CA ASP A 25 -14.01 0.68 -17.59
C ASP A 25 -13.59 0.55 -16.12
N ALA A 26 -12.81 -0.51 -15.84
CA ALA A 26 -12.15 -0.73 -14.55
C ALA A 26 -10.92 0.19 -14.39
N THR A 27 -11.04 1.43 -14.85
CA THR A 27 -9.99 2.44 -14.76
C THR A 27 -10.16 3.20 -13.47
N HIS A 28 -9.15 3.19 -12.62
CA HIS A 28 -9.16 3.95 -11.37
C HIS A 28 -7.83 4.66 -11.12
N ARG A 29 -7.84 5.61 -10.20
CA ARG A 29 -6.64 6.37 -9.83
C ARG A 29 -6.40 6.27 -8.34
N PHE A 30 -5.13 6.27 -7.96
CA PHE A 30 -4.70 6.46 -6.58
C PHE A 30 -3.57 7.49 -6.52
N ALA A 31 -3.43 8.15 -5.37
CA ALA A 31 -2.27 8.98 -5.09
C ALA A 31 -1.39 8.32 -4.02
N ALA A 32 -0.10 8.57 -4.10
CA ALA A 32 0.88 8.12 -3.12
C ALA A 32 1.79 9.29 -2.75
N ILE A 33 1.89 9.58 -1.46
CA ILE A 33 2.68 10.68 -0.90
C ILE A 33 3.96 10.07 -0.35
N GLY A 34 5.11 10.48 -0.89
CA GLY A 34 6.42 10.06 -0.41
C GLY A 34 6.74 10.56 1.00
N HIS A 35 7.90 10.16 1.52
CA HIS A 35 8.34 10.59 2.86
C HIS A 35 8.78 12.05 2.85
N LEU A 36 7.81 12.95 3.02
CA LEU A 36 8.03 14.38 3.16
C LEU A 36 8.89 14.60 4.40
N ALA A 37 9.99 15.34 4.28
CA ALA A 37 11.06 15.45 5.28
C ALA A 37 10.69 16.17 6.60
N GLY A 38 9.49 15.96 7.14
CA GLY A 38 9.01 16.51 8.41
C GLY A 38 8.30 17.84 8.34
N ASP A 39 7.89 18.26 7.15
CA ASP A 39 7.11 19.48 6.99
C ASP A 39 5.60 19.16 7.03
N GLU A 40 4.94 19.52 8.14
CA GLU A 40 3.48 19.45 8.29
C GLU A 40 2.77 20.24 7.17
N ALA A 41 3.34 21.36 6.73
CA ALA A 41 2.78 22.15 5.65
C ALA A 41 2.90 21.44 4.30
N ALA A 42 4.03 20.77 4.03
CA ALA A 42 4.18 19.92 2.86
C ALA A 42 3.17 18.77 2.86
N LEU A 43 2.97 18.10 4.01
CA LEU A 43 1.96 17.04 4.13
C LEU A 43 0.56 17.58 3.87
N LYS A 44 0.20 18.72 4.47
CA LYS A 44 -1.10 19.36 4.22
C LYS A 44 -1.29 19.72 2.75
N LYS A 45 -0.24 20.25 2.10
CA LYS A 45 -0.26 20.58 0.67
C LYS A 45 -0.46 19.32 -0.19
N ALA A 46 0.26 18.23 0.11
CA ALA A 46 0.15 16.96 -0.60
C ALA A 46 -1.25 16.33 -0.45
N LEU A 47 -1.83 16.37 0.75
CA LEU A 47 -3.19 15.91 1.00
C LEU A 47 -4.22 16.73 0.23
N THR A 48 -4.03 18.06 0.19
CA THR A 48 -4.91 18.96 -0.57
C THR A 48 -4.81 18.67 -2.07
N ALA A 49 -3.61 18.47 -2.60
CA ALA A 49 -3.40 18.09 -4.00
C ALA A 49 -4.04 16.73 -4.33
N SER A 50 -4.03 15.79 -3.38
CA SER A 50 -4.59 14.44 -3.50
C SER A 50 -6.07 14.34 -3.11
N SER A 51 -6.83 15.44 -3.18
CA SER A 51 -8.25 15.48 -2.78
C SER A 51 -9.25 15.23 -3.93
N GLU A 52 -8.77 15.10 -5.16
CA GLU A 52 -9.60 14.99 -6.36
C GLU A 52 -10.68 13.90 -6.31
N SER A 53 -11.89 14.25 -6.76
CA SER A 53 -12.93 13.37 -7.36
C SER A 53 -12.63 11.89 -7.48
N SER A 54 -11.67 11.68 -8.37
CA SER A 54 -11.41 10.49 -9.12
C SER A 54 -10.34 9.62 -8.49
N LEU A 55 -9.75 10.05 -7.37
CA LEU A 55 -8.88 9.21 -6.57
C LEU A 55 -9.74 8.29 -5.70
N GLU A 56 -9.52 6.99 -5.84
CA GLU A 56 -10.16 5.97 -4.99
C GLU A 56 -9.60 5.99 -3.58
N PHE A 57 -8.29 6.24 -3.45
CA PHE A 57 -7.59 6.34 -2.17
C PHE A 57 -6.26 7.08 -2.32
N VAL A 58 -5.68 7.43 -1.17
CA VAL A 58 -4.36 8.02 -1.01
C VAL A 58 -3.52 7.14 -0.10
N VAL A 59 -2.25 6.90 -0.42
CA VAL A 59 -1.29 6.25 0.48
C VAL A 59 -0.28 7.28 0.96
N ALA A 60 -0.14 7.47 2.27
CA ALA A 60 0.91 8.30 2.85
C ALA A 60 2.04 7.40 3.35
N ASN A 61 3.28 7.68 2.95
CA ASN A 61 4.47 7.00 3.45
C ASN A 61 5.18 7.84 4.52
N GLY A 62 4.95 7.48 5.77
CA GLY A 62 5.48 8.19 6.92
C GLY A 62 4.48 9.14 7.58
N ILE A 63 4.72 9.41 8.86
CA ILE A 63 3.91 10.29 9.72
C ILE A 63 4.65 11.61 9.96
N LYS A 64 5.96 11.53 10.24
CA LYS A 64 6.77 12.68 10.65
C LYS A 64 8.16 12.63 10.02
N GLY A 65 8.88 13.75 10.01
CA GLY A 65 10.27 13.76 9.56
C GLY A 65 11.23 13.12 10.54
N ALA A 66 12.44 12.82 10.05
CA ALA A 66 13.54 12.26 10.85
C ALA A 66 13.94 13.18 12.03
N ASN A 67 13.93 14.50 11.82
CA ASN A 67 14.32 15.48 12.85
C ASN A 67 13.19 15.82 13.84
N GLU A 68 12.00 15.27 13.65
CA GLU A 68 10.86 15.58 14.51
C GLU A 68 10.79 14.65 15.73
N PRO A 69 10.39 15.16 16.90
CA PRO A 69 10.27 14.33 18.09
C PRO A 69 9.28 13.17 17.90
N CYS A 70 9.65 11.98 18.37
CA CYS A 70 8.76 10.81 18.45
C CYS A 70 7.77 10.91 19.62
N SER A 71 7.11 12.06 19.75
CA SER A 71 6.18 12.35 20.84
C SER A 71 4.73 12.06 20.44
N ASP A 72 3.92 11.67 21.41
CA ASP A 72 2.47 11.47 21.21
C ASP A 72 1.78 12.73 20.68
N LYS A 73 2.26 13.92 21.07
CA LYS A 73 1.76 15.20 20.55
C LYS A 73 1.91 15.32 19.03
N VAL A 74 3.09 14.95 18.49
CA VAL A 74 3.34 14.95 17.05
C VAL A 74 2.47 13.91 16.37
N TYR A 75 2.42 12.68 16.88
CA TYR A 75 1.59 11.62 16.29
C TYR A 75 0.10 11.96 16.28
N GLN A 76 -0.45 12.50 17.37
CA GLN A 76 -1.85 12.91 17.45
C GLN A 76 -2.15 14.06 16.48
N ARG A 77 -1.27 15.06 16.40
CA ARG A 77 -1.41 16.17 15.46
C ARG A 77 -1.44 15.68 14.01
N ARG A 78 -0.53 14.76 13.66
CA ARG A 78 -0.49 14.14 12.34
C ARG A 78 -1.70 13.27 12.08
N ARG A 79 -2.17 12.51 13.07
CA ARG A 79 -3.39 11.71 12.94
C ARG A 79 -4.58 12.57 12.56
N GLN A 80 -4.78 13.72 13.22
CA GLN A 80 -5.85 14.65 12.86
C GLN A 80 -5.73 15.09 11.40
N LEU A 81 -4.55 15.52 10.96
CA LEU A 81 -4.32 15.93 9.58
C LEU A 81 -4.60 14.81 8.57
N LEU A 82 -4.24 13.56 8.88
CA LEU A 82 -4.52 12.40 8.03
C LEU A 82 -6.02 12.03 8.02
N GLU A 83 -6.72 12.23 9.13
CA GLU A 83 -8.18 12.04 9.23
C GLU A 83 -8.98 13.12 8.47
N ASP A 84 -8.43 14.32 8.34
CA ASP A 84 -9.00 15.42 7.55
C ASP A 84 -8.84 15.20 6.02
N SER A 85 -8.23 14.09 5.59
CA SER A 85 -8.12 13.77 4.16
C SER A 85 -9.50 13.48 3.58
N ALA A 86 -9.86 14.17 2.50
CA ALA A 86 -11.14 14.00 1.81
C ALA A 86 -11.32 12.58 1.19
N ARG A 87 -10.22 11.86 0.99
CA ARG A 87 -10.17 10.52 0.40
C ARG A 87 -9.77 9.48 1.44
N PRO A 88 -10.14 8.20 1.25
CA PRO A 88 -9.60 7.13 2.07
C PRO A 88 -8.08 7.18 2.07
N LEU A 89 -7.50 7.29 3.27
CA LEU A 89 -6.06 7.41 3.45
C LEU A 89 -5.51 6.18 4.14
N ILE A 90 -4.58 5.51 3.47
CA ILE A 90 -3.83 4.38 4.02
C ILE A 90 -2.45 4.87 4.42
N LEU A 91 -2.06 4.59 5.67
CA LEU A 91 -0.75 4.92 6.18
C LEU A 91 0.21 3.72 6.04
N SER A 92 1.34 3.95 5.39
CA SER A 92 2.51 3.07 5.43
C SER A 92 3.58 3.71 6.31
N LEU A 93 4.13 2.95 7.26
CA LEU A 93 5.11 3.48 8.21
C LEU A 93 6.49 3.68 7.58
N ALA A 94 7.17 4.74 8.02
CA ALA A 94 8.56 5.05 7.70
C ALA A 94 9.50 4.82 8.90
N ALA A 95 10.80 4.80 8.66
CA ALA A 95 11.85 4.53 9.63
C ALA A 95 11.86 5.62 10.70
N SER A 96 11.72 6.87 10.25
CA SER A 96 11.61 8.06 11.08
C SER A 96 10.44 8.00 12.06
N ASP A 97 9.37 7.27 11.75
CA ASP A 97 8.20 7.17 12.62
C ASP A 97 8.47 6.34 13.87
N TRP A 98 9.36 5.35 13.81
CA TRP A 98 9.58 4.42 14.92
C TRP A 98 11.03 3.94 15.07
N THR A 99 11.63 3.32 14.05
CA THR A 99 12.97 2.70 14.17
C THR A 99 14.09 3.69 14.52
N GLU A 100 13.98 4.92 14.03
CA GLU A 100 14.97 5.99 14.27
C GLU A 100 14.72 6.72 15.59
N CYS A 101 13.61 6.45 16.26
CA CYS A 101 13.26 7.11 17.51
C CYS A 101 14.27 6.82 18.62
N ARG A 102 14.64 7.88 19.31
CA ARG A 102 15.50 7.87 20.50
C ARG A 102 14.81 8.62 21.63
N ASN A 103 15.01 8.15 22.86
CA ASN A 103 14.58 8.87 24.06
C ASN A 103 15.55 10.01 24.41
N SER A 104 15.25 10.78 25.46
CA SER A 104 16.10 11.90 25.92
C SER A 104 17.51 11.49 26.35
N ALA A 105 17.73 10.21 26.68
CA ALA A 105 19.04 9.64 26.99
C ALA A 105 19.76 9.08 25.75
N GLY A 106 19.25 9.31 24.54
CA GLY A 106 19.82 8.83 23.28
C GLY A 106 19.65 7.32 23.03
N ARG A 107 18.88 6.61 23.87
CA ARG A 107 18.62 5.16 23.70
C ARG A 107 17.45 4.94 22.77
N SER A 108 17.50 3.86 21.98
CA SER A 108 16.37 3.46 21.13
C SER A 108 15.12 3.17 21.95
N ASN A 109 13.99 3.75 21.54
CA ASN A 109 12.65 3.42 22.01
C ASN A 109 11.75 2.92 20.87
N ALA A 110 12.35 2.41 19.78
CA ALA A 110 11.66 2.04 18.56
C ALA A 110 10.46 1.09 18.75
N ILE A 111 10.62 0.04 19.57
CA ILE A 111 9.58 -0.97 19.80
C ILE A 111 8.38 -0.38 20.54
N GLU A 112 8.67 0.43 21.55
CA GLU A 112 7.65 1.12 22.33
C GLU A 112 6.88 2.10 21.44
N ARG A 113 7.59 2.86 20.59
CA ARG A 113 6.98 3.76 19.59
C ARG A 113 6.15 3.00 18.55
N LEU A 114 6.64 1.88 18.01
CA LEU A 114 5.89 1.06 17.05
C LEU A 114 4.57 0.54 17.65
N ASN A 115 4.60 0.06 18.89
CA ASN A 115 3.39 -0.37 19.58
C ASN A 115 2.41 0.80 19.77
N ARG A 116 2.93 1.98 20.14
CA ARG A 116 2.10 3.18 20.24
C ARG A 116 1.46 3.58 18.90
N LEU A 117 2.20 3.49 17.80
CA LEU A 117 1.65 3.75 16.47
C LEU A 117 0.55 2.74 16.08
N ARG A 118 0.68 1.47 16.45
CA ARG A 118 -0.35 0.43 16.25
C ARG A 118 -1.66 0.78 16.94
N GLU A 119 -1.60 1.26 18.18
CA GLU A 119 -2.79 1.74 18.91
C GLU A 119 -3.40 2.98 18.26
N LEU A 120 -2.55 3.93 17.83
CA LEU A 120 -3.01 5.23 17.34
C LEU A 120 -3.51 5.19 15.89
N PHE A 121 -2.96 4.38 15.01
CA PHE A 121 -3.26 4.45 13.57
C PHE A 121 -3.89 3.19 13.01
N PHE A 122 -3.79 2.06 13.72
CA PHE A 122 -4.10 0.74 13.16
C PHE A 122 -5.07 -0.09 14.01
N ALA A 123 -5.75 0.54 14.97
CA ALA A 123 -6.74 -0.12 15.83
C ALA A 123 -8.02 -0.52 15.08
N ASP A 124 -8.41 0.24 14.06
CA ASP A 124 -9.64 0.03 13.29
C ASP A 124 -9.36 -0.73 11.97
N PRO A 125 -10.25 -1.65 11.54
CA PRO A 125 -10.15 -2.30 10.22
C PRO A 125 -10.40 -1.36 9.03
N ASN A 126 -10.68 -0.08 9.23
CA ASN A 126 -10.85 0.92 8.17
C ASN A 126 -9.61 1.81 7.99
N SER A 127 -9.56 2.49 6.85
CA SER A 127 -8.57 3.53 6.54
C SER A 127 -8.77 4.81 7.40
N LEU A 128 -7.79 5.70 7.36
CA LEU A 128 -7.95 7.08 7.82
C LEU A 128 -8.73 7.89 6.76
N GLY A 129 -9.04 9.15 7.08
CA GLY A 129 -9.71 10.09 6.19
C GLY A 129 -11.22 10.16 6.46
N GLU A 130 -11.87 11.19 5.90
CA GLU A 130 -13.33 11.41 6.02
C GLU A 130 -14.11 10.26 5.39
N ARG A 131 -13.62 9.74 4.27
CA ARG A 131 -14.15 8.54 3.61
C ARG A 131 -13.35 7.33 4.06
N LYS A 132 -14.05 6.27 4.44
CA LYS A 132 -13.43 5.04 4.97
C LYS A 132 -13.39 3.96 3.90
N LEU A 133 -12.24 3.33 3.76
CA LEU A 133 -12.04 2.10 2.99
C LEU A 133 -11.78 0.94 3.96
N GLN A 134 -12.46 -0.18 3.75
CA GLN A 134 -12.24 -1.37 4.57
C GLN A 134 -10.92 -2.05 4.20
N LEU A 135 -10.12 -2.37 5.21
CA LEU A 135 -8.80 -2.98 5.08
C LEU A 135 -8.79 -4.35 5.77
N THR A 136 -8.18 -5.33 5.11
CA THR A 136 -7.86 -6.61 5.76
C THR A 136 -6.44 -6.53 6.31
N ARG A 137 -6.30 -6.60 7.63
CA ARG A 137 -5.01 -6.51 8.31
C ARG A 137 -4.40 -7.88 8.58
N LEU A 138 -3.08 -7.98 8.57
CA LEU A 138 -2.35 -9.19 8.99
C LEU A 138 -2.69 -9.57 10.43
N SER A 139 -2.93 -8.57 11.30
CA SER A 139 -3.36 -8.74 12.69
C SER A 139 -4.68 -9.51 12.87
N SER A 140 -5.50 -9.66 11.82
CA SER A 140 -6.67 -10.55 11.84
C SER A 140 -6.29 -12.03 12.00
N THR A 141 -5.04 -12.39 11.73
CA THR A 141 -4.52 -13.75 11.92
C THR A 141 -3.99 -13.90 13.34
N ALA A 142 -4.49 -14.88 14.09
CA ALA A 142 -4.13 -15.09 15.50
C ALA A 142 -2.61 -15.13 15.77
N LYS A 143 -1.83 -15.73 14.85
CA LYS A 143 -0.36 -15.81 14.94
C LYS A 143 0.34 -14.45 14.80
N PHE A 144 -0.29 -13.49 14.14
CA PHE A 144 0.32 -12.20 13.77
C PHE A 144 -0.47 -11.00 14.30
N ARG A 145 -1.20 -11.15 15.42
CA ARG A 145 -2.03 -10.09 16.02
C ARG A 145 -1.29 -8.77 16.26
N SER A 146 0.01 -8.82 16.50
CA SER A 146 0.83 -7.64 16.73
C SER A 146 1.15 -6.83 15.47
N TYR A 147 0.86 -7.29 14.26
CA TYR A 147 1.28 -6.66 13.00
C TYR A 147 0.10 -5.99 12.27
N ALA A 148 -0.48 -4.96 12.91
CA ALA A 148 -1.67 -4.27 12.39
C ALA A 148 -1.37 -3.28 11.25
N GLU A 149 -0.13 -2.84 11.13
CA GLU A 149 0.35 -1.91 10.11
C GLU A 149 0.39 -2.50 8.69
N ASN A 150 0.45 -3.84 8.59
CA ASN A 150 0.36 -4.57 7.33
C ASN A 150 -1.11 -4.82 6.98
N ALA A 151 -1.58 -4.21 5.89
CA ALA A 151 -2.95 -4.30 5.45
C ALA A 151 -3.07 -4.44 3.93
N HIS A 152 -4.12 -5.11 3.46
CA HIS A 152 -4.45 -5.20 2.04
C HIS A 152 -5.89 -4.80 1.76
N TRP A 153 -6.13 -4.32 0.55
CA TRP A 153 -7.44 -3.99 0.02
C TRP A 153 -7.45 -4.26 -1.49
N LYS A 154 -8.63 -4.26 -2.09
CA LYS A 154 -8.81 -4.51 -3.52
C LYS A 154 -9.56 -3.34 -4.13
N VAL A 155 -9.13 -2.95 -5.32
CA VAL A 155 -9.89 -2.07 -6.21
C VAL A 155 -9.89 -2.75 -7.56
N ASP A 156 -11.08 -3.10 -8.04
CA ASP A 156 -11.29 -3.93 -9.23
C ASP A 156 -10.41 -5.19 -9.21
N ASP A 157 -9.66 -5.44 -10.29
CA ASP A 157 -8.77 -6.60 -10.44
C ASP A 157 -7.35 -6.37 -9.87
N VAL A 158 -7.18 -5.40 -8.97
CA VAL A 158 -5.86 -5.05 -8.40
C VAL A 158 -5.86 -5.17 -6.88
N LEU A 159 -4.89 -5.93 -6.37
CA LEU A 159 -4.65 -6.09 -4.94
C LEU A 159 -3.59 -5.08 -4.48
N TYR A 160 -3.92 -4.27 -3.48
CA TYR A 160 -3.01 -3.30 -2.88
C TYR A 160 -2.63 -3.74 -1.48
N ALA A 161 -1.40 -3.48 -1.05
CA ALA A 161 -1.01 -3.75 0.32
C ALA A 161 0.12 -2.85 0.84
N THR A 162 0.09 -2.56 2.13
CA THR A 162 1.23 -2.03 2.88
C THR A 162 2.07 -3.17 3.43
N VAL A 163 3.39 -2.97 3.45
CA VAL A 163 4.34 -3.86 4.11
C VAL A 163 5.35 -3.02 4.88
N ASN A 164 5.40 -3.18 6.20
CA ASN A 164 6.32 -2.44 7.06
C ASN A 164 7.77 -2.92 6.83
N ILE A 165 8.48 -2.18 5.99
CA ILE A 165 9.89 -2.38 5.64
C ILE A 165 10.57 -1.00 5.68
N PRO A 166 11.12 -0.62 6.85
CA PRO A 166 11.74 0.68 7.01
C PRO A 166 13.05 0.80 6.22
N SER A 167 13.35 2.01 5.75
CA SER A 167 14.49 2.35 4.88
C SER A 167 15.86 2.18 5.56
N ASN A 168 15.92 2.23 6.89
CA ASN A 168 17.16 2.11 7.66
C ASN A 168 17.63 0.65 7.84
N ASN A 169 17.95 0.01 6.71
CA ASN A 169 18.34 -1.41 6.63
C ASN A 169 17.30 -2.35 7.24
N ASN A 170 16.01 -2.04 7.04
CA ASN A 170 14.91 -2.83 7.58
C ASN A 170 14.97 -2.98 9.12
N HIS A 171 15.62 -2.04 9.83
CA HIS A 171 15.92 -2.13 11.26
C HIS A 171 16.80 -3.32 11.68
N TYR A 172 17.63 -3.84 10.78
CA TYR A 172 18.65 -4.82 11.14
C TYR A 172 19.76 -4.16 11.98
N LEU A 173 20.01 -4.68 13.19
CA LEU A 173 21.05 -4.15 14.08
C LEU A 173 22.31 -5.02 14.01
N ARG A 174 23.47 -4.39 13.84
CA ARG A 174 24.78 -5.05 13.98
C ARG A 174 25.16 -5.15 15.47
N ALA A 175 24.45 -5.99 16.21
CA ALA A 175 24.72 -6.25 17.63
C ALA A 175 25.11 -7.72 17.85
N ALA A 176 25.89 -8.00 18.89
CA ALA A 176 26.32 -9.37 19.26
C ALA A 176 25.18 -10.26 19.82
N GLY A 177 23.92 -9.82 19.71
CA GLY A 177 22.74 -10.49 20.25
C GLY A 177 21.64 -10.66 19.20
N ARG A 178 20.51 -11.23 19.62
CA ARG A 178 19.37 -11.50 18.73
C ARG A 178 18.75 -10.20 18.23
N ASN A 179 18.41 -10.19 16.94
CA ASN A 179 17.68 -9.13 16.28
C ASN A 179 16.17 -9.39 16.39
N SER A 180 15.66 -9.60 17.62
CA SER A 180 14.34 -10.22 17.83
C SER A 180 13.20 -9.52 17.07
N GLU A 181 13.14 -8.19 17.09
CA GLU A 181 12.09 -7.48 16.34
C GLU A 181 12.21 -7.71 14.83
N TYR A 182 13.41 -7.54 14.26
CA TYR A 182 13.65 -7.76 12.84
C TYR A 182 13.35 -9.21 12.43
N GLU A 183 13.82 -10.19 13.22
CA GLU A 183 13.60 -11.62 12.98
C GLU A 183 12.11 -11.97 12.99
N ASP A 184 11.38 -11.50 14.00
CA ASP A 184 9.95 -11.78 14.15
C ASP A 184 9.13 -11.07 13.07
N ARG A 185 9.44 -9.80 12.76
CA ARG A 185 8.79 -9.06 11.66
C ARG A 185 9.12 -9.67 10.30
N LEU A 186 10.31 -10.20 10.10
CA LEU A 186 10.67 -10.92 8.88
C LEU A 186 9.80 -12.17 8.69
N VAL A 187 9.52 -12.93 9.75
CA VAL A 187 8.60 -14.06 9.71
C VAL A 187 7.16 -13.61 9.38
N ALA A 188 6.70 -12.52 10.00
CA ALA A 188 5.38 -11.95 9.73
C ALA A 188 5.24 -11.44 8.29
N ASN A 189 6.21 -10.67 7.81
CA ASN A 189 6.24 -10.14 6.44
C ASN A 189 6.35 -11.28 5.40
N ARG A 190 7.09 -12.35 5.69
CA ARG A 190 7.13 -13.55 4.83
C ARG A 190 5.76 -14.18 4.68
N ALA A 191 5.08 -14.44 5.81
CA ALA A 191 3.74 -15.00 5.79
C ALA A 191 2.74 -14.06 5.09
N TRP A 192 2.92 -12.75 5.27
CA TRP A 192 2.11 -11.73 4.63
C TRP A 192 2.25 -11.73 3.12
N LEU A 193 3.47 -11.60 2.60
CA LEU A 193 3.73 -11.64 1.16
C LEU A 193 3.21 -12.94 0.54
N HIS A 194 3.46 -14.08 1.19
CA HIS A 194 2.92 -15.36 0.73
C HIS A 194 1.40 -15.34 0.62
N ARG A 195 0.70 -14.80 1.62
CA ARG A 195 -0.76 -14.65 1.62
C ARG A 195 -1.24 -13.73 0.49
N LEU A 196 -0.61 -12.57 0.30
CA LEU A 196 -0.99 -11.62 -0.76
C LEU A 196 -0.93 -12.26 -2.15
N PHE A 197 0.19 -12.91 -2.47
CA PHE A 197 0.33 -13.58 -3.77
C PHE A 197 -0.57 -14.82 -3.91
N THR A 198 -0.94 -15.47 -2.81
CA THR A 198 -1.93 -16.55 -2.84
C THR A 198 -3.33 -16.02 -3.14
N ILE A 199 -3.74 -14.91 -2.51
CA ILE A 199 -5.00 -14.21 -2.80
C ILE A 199 -5.01 -13.78 -4.27
N ALA A 200 -3.95 -13.13 -4.72
CA ALA A 200 -3.84 -12.61 -6.08
C ALA A 200 -3.99 -13.71 -7.14
N LYS A 201 -3.36 -14.87 -6.93
CA LYS A 201 -3.50 -16.02 -7.84
C LYS A 201 -4.88 -16.66 -7.78
N ARG A 202 -5.41 -16.89 -6.58
CA ARG A 202 -6.71 -17.55 -6.39
C ARG A 202 -7.84 -16.75 -7.02
N GLU A 203 -7.77 -15.43 -6.88
CA GLU A 203 -8.81 -14.50 -7.37
C GLU A 203 -8.50 -13.94 -8.75
N ASN A 204 -7.47 -14.44 -9.44
CA ASN A 204 -7.05 -13.99 -10.77
C ASN A 204 -6.84 -12.47 -10.87
N MET A 205 -6.30 -11.87 -9.81
CA MET A 205 -5.93 -10.45 -9.82
C MET A 205 -4.95 -10.20 -10.96
N LYS A 206 -5.12 -9.08 -11.66
CA LYS A 206 -4.24 -8.66 -12.76
C LYS A 206 -2.96 -8.03 -12.24
N ALA A 207 -3.00 -7.44 -11.05
CA ALA A 207 -1.81 -6.88 -10.42
C ALA A 207 -1.81 -6.92 -8.88
N VAL A 208 -0.59 -6.84 -8.33
CA VAL A 208 -0.32 -6.60 -6.91
C VAL A 208 0.50 -5.32 -6.79
N VAL A 209 0.06 -4.36 -5.99
CA VAL A 209 0.78 -3.12 -5.68
C VAL A 209 1.19 -3.13 -4.22
N LEU A 210 2.49 -3.04 -3.94
CA LEU A 210 3.05 -3.05 -2.60
C LEU A 210 3.65 -1.70 -2.25
N PHE A 211 3.24 -1.14 -1.11
CA PHE A 211 3.80 0.08 -0.55
C PHE A 211 4.76 -0.26 0.59
N THR A 212 6.01 0.15 0.43
CA THR A 212 7.09 0.03 1.42
C THR A 212 7.76 1.37 1.58
N GLU A 213 8.51 1.62 2.65
CA GLU A 213 9.38 2.80 2.68
C GLU A 213 10.67 2.54 1.90
N ALA A 214 11.30 1.37 2.12
CA ALA A 214 12.55 1.00 1.48
C ALA A 214 12.37 0.58 0.00
N ASP A 215 13.38 0.86 -0.84
CA ASP A 215 13.55 0.23 -2.15
C ASP A 215 13.92 -1.26 -1.98
N VAL A 216 12.95 -2.10 -2.33
CA VAL A 216 13.09 -3.57 -2.39
C VAL A 216 12.92 -4.12 -3.81
N ALA A 217 12.92 -3.25 -4.82
CA ALA A 217 12.77 -3.64 -6.22
C ALA A 217 14.05 -4.18 -6.83
N ARG A 218 15.22 -3.79 -6.30
CA ARG A 218 16.52 -4.34 -6.67
C ARG A 218 16.51 -5.88 -6.66
N ALA A 219 17.15 -6.49 -7.66
CA ALA A 219 17.24 -7.95 -7.75
C ALA A 219 18.00 -8.49 -6.54
N PRO A 220 17.62 -9.65 -5.99
CA PRO A 220 18.36 -10.25 -4.89
C PRO A 220 19.79 -10.62 -5.35
N ASP A 221 20.77 -10.30 -4.52
CA ASP A 221 22.15 -10.73 -4.74
C ASP A 221 22.27 -12.25 -4.58
N ALA A 222 23.10 -12.88 -5.42
CA ALA A 222 23.40 -14.32 -5.29
C ALA A 222 24.12 -14.63 -3.96
N LYS A 223 24.94 -13.68 -3.47
CA LYS A 223 25.62 -13.73 -2.19
C LYS A 223 25.42 -12.37 -1.49
N PRO A 224 24.30 -12.17 -0.77
CA PRO A 224 24.06 -10.93 -0.05
C PRO A 224 25.08 -10.77 1.09
N ALA A 225 25.35 -9.52 1.47
CA ALA A 225 26.12 -9.24 2.67
C ALA A 225 25.41 -9.86 3.90
N PRO A 226 26.14 -10.38 4.91
CA PRO A 226 25.54 -10.99 6.10
C PRO A 226 24.58 -10.08 6.87
N ASP A 227 24.71 -8.77 6.68
CA ASP A 227 23.96 -7.71 7.35
C ASP A 227 22.99 -6.95 6.42
N ASP A 228 22.74 -7.47 5.22
CA ASP A 228 21.70 -6.94 4.33
C ASP A 228 20.31 -7.33 4.87
N GLY A 229 19.68 -6.39 5.59
CA GLY A 229 18.36 -6.55 6.19
C GLY A 229 17.23 -6.73 5.17
N PHE A 230 17.48 -6.44 3.90
CA PHE A 230 16.50 -6.55 2.81
C PHE A 230 16.63 -7.84 2.01
N ALA A 231 17.74 -8.56 2.14
CA ALA A 231 18.09 -9.69 1.27
C ALA A 231 16.97 -10.75 1.19
N GLU A 232 16.39 -11.12 2.33
CA GLU A 232 15.33 -12.12 2.40
C GLU A 232 14.03 -11.63 1.77
N VAL A 233 13.67 -10.36 1.95
CA VAL A 233 12.46 -9.80 1.33
C VAL A 233 12.62 -9.71 -0.18
N ARG A 234 13.76 -9.22 -0.69
CA ARG A 234 14.04 -9.17 -2.13
C ARG A 234 13.95 -10.56 -2.77
N ARG A 235 14.49 -11.60 -2.12
CA ARG A 235 14.37 -13.00 -2.58
C ARG A 235 12.93 -13.49 -2.63
N GLN A 236 12.14 -13.20 -1.59
CA GLN A 236 10.73 -13.61 -1.54
C GLN A 236 9.90 -12.91 -2.60
N LEU A 237 10.07 -11.60 -2.78
CA LEU A 237 9.40 -10.82 -3.82
C LEU A 237 9.75 -11.34 -5.22
N ASP A 238 11.03 -11.55 -5.51
CA ASP A 238 11.48 -12.09 -6.79
C ASP A 238 10.89 -13.48 -7.07
N THR A 239 10.90 -14.37 -6.07
CA THR A 239 10.33 -15.71 -6.17
C THR A 239 8.82 -15.69 -6.37
N ALA A 240 8.11 -14.83 -5.63
CA ALA A 240 6.66 -14.73 -5.71
C ALA A 240 6.21 -14.12 -7.04
N ALA A 241 6.88 -13.05 -7.48
CA ALA A 241 6.63 -12.37 -8.74
C ALA A 241 6.86 -13.30 -9.95
N LYS A 242 7.96 -14.06 -9.99
CA LYS A 242 8.23 -15.05 -11.06
C LYS A 242 7.12 -16.09 -11.23
N LYS A 243 6.41 -16.42 -10.15
CA LYS A 243 5.32 -17.40 -10.16
C LYS A 243 3.94 -16.76 -10.31
N TYR A 244 3.87 -15.44 -10.41
CA TYR A 244 2.62 -14.69 -10.50
C TYR A 244 2.41 -14.23 -11.95
N PRO A 245 1.30 -14.59 -12.61
CA PRO A 245 1.08 -14.24 -14.01
C PRO A 245 0.80 -12.75 -14.22
N GLY A 246 0.38 -12.03 -13.19
CA GLY A 246 0.09 -10.60 -13.23
C GLY A 246 1.32 -9.70 -13.05
N LYS A 247 1.06 -8.38 -13.02
CA LYS A 247 2.08 -7.35 -12.76
C LYS A 247 2.25 -7.12 -11.26
N VAL A 248 3.48 -6.85 -10.82
CA VAL A 248 3.78 -6.45 -9.45
C VAL A 248 4.35 -5.04 -9.50
N LEU A 249 3.71 -4.06 -8.86
CA LEU A 249 4.25 -2.72 -8.72
C LEU A 249 4.76 -2.53 -7.28
N LEU A 250 6.03 -2.20 -7.14
CA LEU A 250 6.65 -1.84 -5.86
C LEU A 250 6.76 -0.32 -5.80
N VAL A 251 6.09 0.28 -4.82
CA VAL A 251 6.07 1.72 -4.59
C VAL A 251 6.82 2.01 -3.30
N ASP A 252 7.91 2.77 -3.38
CA ASP A 252 8.72 3.16 -2.23
C ASP A 252 8.81 4.67 -2.02
N ALA A 253 9.35 5.07 -0.87
CA ALA A 253 9.53 6.47 -0.51
C ALA A 253 11.01 6.90 -0.59
N ASP A 254 11.82 6.20 -1.39
CA ASP A 254 13.22 6.56 -1.56
C ASP A 254 13.35 7.91 -2.29
N LYS A 255 14.42 8.62 -1.99
CA LYS A 255 14.62 9.97 -2.51
C LYS A 255 14.98 9.92 -4.00
N LEU A 256 14.35 10.78 -4.78
CA LEU A 256 14.75 11.05 -6.15
C LEU A 256 15.74 12.20 -6.20
N ALA A 257 16.63 12.18 -7.20
CA ALA A 257 17.50 13.31 -7.48
C ALA A 257 16.66 14.55 -7.85
N ILE A 258 17.11 15.73 -7.43
CA ILE A 258 16.42 17.01 -7.69
C ILE A 258 16.14 17.14 -9.20
N GLY A 259 14.90 17.46 -9.56
CA GLY A 259 14.46 17.61 -10.94
C GLY A 259 14.13 16.30 -11.68
N THR A 260 14.26 15.15 -11.02
CA THR A 260 13.87 13.85 -11.59
C THR A 260 12.39 13.59 -11.34
N GLN A 261 11.64 13.31 -12.39
CA GLN A 261 10.23 12.93 -12.27
C GLN A 261 10.10 11.44 -11.89
N PRO A 262 9.14 11.08 -11.01
CA PRO A 262 8.80 9.69 -10.73
C PRO A 262 8.39 8.96 -12.01
N THR A 263 9.01 7.81 -12.28
CA THR A 263 8.71 6.96 -13.44
C THR A 263 8.73 5.50 -13.02
N ILE A 264 7.95 4.66 -13.71
CA ILE A 264 7.92 3.23 -13.44
C ILE A 264 9.02 2.53 -14.24
N LYS A 265 9.97 1.91 -13.53
CA LYS A 265 11.02 1.10 -14.15
C LYS A 265 10.66 -0.37 -14.07
N TRP A 266 10.59 -1.05 -15.20
CA TRP A 266 10.19 -2.45 -15.27
C TRP A 266 11.39 -3.40 -15.36
N ARG A 267 11.34 -4.49 -14.58
CA ARG A 267 12.16 -5.69 -14.71
C ARG A 267 11.24 -6.90 -14.76
N ALA A 268 11.11 -7.53 -15.94
CA ALA A 268 10.15 -8.58 -16.18
C ALA A 268 8.72 -8.14 -15.79
N ASN A 269 8.08 -8.79 -14.81
CA ASN A 269 6.76 -8.40 -14.31
C ASN A 269 6.79 -7.52 -13.04
N ILE A 270 7.96 -7.10 -12.58
CA ILE A 270 8.11 -6.19 -11.43
C ILE A 270 8.35 -4.77 -11.94
N GLY A 271 7.43 -3.86 -11.65
CA GLY A 271 7.58 -2.42 -11.82
C GLY A 271 8.05 -1.78 -10.51
N HIS A 272 8.86 -0.74 -10.62
CA HIS A 272 9.42 0.00 -9.50
C HIS A 272 9.10 1.49 -9.66
N LEU A 273 8.49 2.08 -8.62
CA LEU A 273 8.18 3.50 -8.54
C LEU A 273 8.67 4.07 -7.21
N SER A 274 9.67 4.94 -7.26
CA SER A 274 10.07 5.74 -6.10
C SER A 274 9.32 7.07 -6.11
N LEU A 275 8.67 7.41 -4.99
CA LEU A 275 7.84 8.60 -4.87
C LEU A 275 8.66 9.89 -4.72
N GLY A 276 9.89 9.79 -4.21
CA GLY A 276 10.66 10.97 -3.84
C GLY A 276 9.99 11.75 -2.69
N GLY A 277 9.97 13.08 -2.82
CA GLY A 277 9.47 13.99 -1.78
C GLY A 277 8.14 14.67 -2.12
N ASP A 278 7.37 14.18 -3.09
CA ASP A 278 6.11 14.78 -3.52
C ASP A 278 4.97 13.74 -3.58
N ALA A 279 3.74 14.22 -3.84
CA ALA A 279 2.60 13.37 -4.14
C ALA A 279 2.65 12.93 -5.62
N VAL A 280 2.49 11.63 -5.85
CA VAL A 280 2.48 11.01 -7.17
C VAL A 280 1.13 10.37 -7.40
N GLU A 281 0.49 10.68 -8.52
CA GLU A 281 -0.76 10.04 -8.92
C GLU A 281 -0.51 8.98 -9.97
N VAL A 282 -1.19 7.85 -9.82
CA VAL A 282 -1.08 6.70 -10.72
C VAL A 282 -2.47 6.36 -11.24
N THR A 283 -2.62 6.38 -12.55
CA THR A 283 -3.77 5.79 -13.24
C THR A 283 -3.51 4.30 -13.40
N VAL A 284 -4.53 3.49 -13.12
CA VAL A 284 -4.52 2.05 -13.24
C VAL A 284 -5.61 1.65 -14.21
N ASP A 285 -5.21 1.05 -15.33
CA ASP A 285 -6.11 0.49 -16.33
C ASP A 285 -5.71 -0.98 -16.56
N PRO A 286 -6.42 -1.93 -15.93
CA PRO A 286 -6.10 -3.34 -16.05
C PRO A 286 -6.37 -3.95 -17.44
N ALA A 287 -7.00 -3.22 -18.37
CA ALA A 287 -7.21 -3.63 -19.76
C ALA A 287 -6.17 -3.04 -20.72
N ALA A 288 -5.55 -1.91 -20.36
CA ALA A 288 -4.50 -1.28 -21.15
C ALA A 288 -3.21 -2.12 -21.23
N HIS A 289 -2.48 -1.93 -22.34
CA HIS A 289 -1.13 -2.47 -22.50
C HIS A 289 -0.18 -1.90 -21.44
N GLU A 290 -0.27 -0.60 -21.21
CA GLU A 290 0.41 0.10 -20.11
C GLU A 290 -0.56 0.23 -18.93
N MET A 291 -0.57 -0.79 -18.07
CA MET A 291 -1.52 -0.87 -16.94
C MET A 291 -1.36 0.24 -15.91
N PHE A 292 -0.15 0.76 -15.72
CA PHE A 292 0.15 1.78 -14.72
C PHE A 292 0.79 2.98 -15.40
N THR A 293 0.17 4.15 -15.24
CA THR A 293 0.69 5.40 -15.79
C THR A 293 0.83 6.43 -14.68
N VAL A 294 2.04 6.95 -14.49
CA VAL A 294 2.30 8.05 -13.56
C VAL A 294 1.85 9.36 -14.20
N ARG A 295 1.01 10.12 -13.50
CA ARG A 295 0.63 11.46 -13.94
C ARG A 295 1.62 12.47 -13.38
N ASP A 296 2.03 13.40 -14.24
CA ASP A 296 2.81 14.56 -13.82
C ASP A 296 1.89 15.50 -13.00
N PRO A 297 2.18 15.75 -11.70
CA PRO A 297 1.43 16.70 -10.89
C PRO A 297 1.47 18.14 -11.44
N GLN A 298 2.44 18.45 -12.30
CA GLN A 298 2.68 19.76 -12.92
C GLN A 298 2.20 19.85 -14.37
N ALA A 299 1.65 18.77 -14.95
CA ALA A 299 1.00 18.85 -16.27
C ALA A 299 -0.26 19.71 -16.12
N LYS A 300 -0.09 21.01 -16.38
CA LYS A 300 -1.12 22.05 -16.31
C LYS A 300 -2.46 21.49 -16.75
N ARG A 301 -3.43 21.52 -15.83
CA ARG A 301 -4.86 21.50 -16.14
C ARG A 301 -5.08 22.56 -17.23
N LYS A 302 -5.21 22.12 -18.48
CA LYS A 302 -5.75 22.95 -19.56
C LYS A 302 -7.26 23.02 -19.41
#